data_AF-A0A936D5P7-F1
#
_entry.id   AF-A0A936D5P7-F1
#
_cell.length_a   1.000
_cell.length_b   1.000
_cell.length_c   1.000
_cell.angle_alpha   90.00
_cell.angle_beta   90.00
_cell.angle_gamma   90.00
#
_symmetry.space_group_name_H-M   'P 1'
#
loop_
_entity.id
_entity.type
_entity.pdbx_description
1 polymer ?
#
loop_
_entity_poly.entity_id
_entity_poly.type
_entity_poly.pdbx_seq_one_letter_code
_entity_poly.pdbx_strand_id
1 'polypeptide(L)'
;MRKVTLLFGSALVLVTFAAGALSACGSDDPAATPDGGTTPSSTTTTTTQPTGTTPAPDAATPDAATPDAADASAPSAPIVAESAQRLPGALNPYGLAFGSDGHLYVSGATLVGGDRQLAVWRLDKATNKLDTTFGTNGVVTVPINGDETSYGLVELKDGSFVVHAVSNNKVWLAKLVKTGAAFAFDTPKALVFGWQDAEFPEWPVAGATPAYTSWGLALDKSQANIEKIVVFAAGAPPKVAAGNTQRTEADRWIARVLATDFTNDPGFNTGKPFWADGDGKNLADDARRGLVEADGSIVSAGYANFTTAGGVSVVLLRLKPDGTPDTTFGFGSTSPGQTKFNPFASVQGASEAYAVVKQSNGRYVTTGYGKSAFDTATVANDLLTFGVKPDGLDPTYGRLGAWAVQSETSGAAGLGAQPYRDNGRDLAVLPDDRTVQVGCYDDQAAVVVFDKNGKLDKSFAGTGILQYPHAAPFFKVAVSPDGKRVAASSQSVTDASLVVTLKVGN
;
A
#
# COMPACT_ATOMS: atom_id res chain seq x y z
N MET A 1 -46.56 49.92 18.71
CA MET A 1 -45.51 49.52 19.68
C MET A 1 -46.12 48.61 20.72
N ARG A 2 -45.34 47.62 21.17
CA ARG A 2 -45.62 46.59 22.21
C ARG A 2 -46.08 45.23 21.70
N LYS A 3 -45.26 44.25 22.09
CA LYS A 3 -45.36 42.80 22.01
C LYS A 3 -46.60 42.30 22.74
N VAL A 4 -47.20 41.24 22.21
CA VAL A 4 -48.04 40.31 22.97
C VAL A 4 -47.34 38.95 22.93
N THR A 5 -47.10 38.42 24.12
CA THR A 5 -46.59 37.09 24.44
C THR A 5 -47.77 36.11 24.51
N LEU A 6 -47.65 34.90 23.97
CA LEU A 6 -48.34 33.73 24.49
C LEU A 6 -47.48 32.47 24.33
N LEU A 7 -47.32 31.76 25.45
CA LEU A 7 -46.64 30.48 25.66
C LEU A 7 -47.37 29.32 24.99
N PHE A 8 -46.62 28.29 24.58
CA PHE A 8 -46.80 26.84 24.86
C PHE A 8 -45.46 26.19 24.42
N GLY A 9 -44.86 25.19 25.03
CA GLY A 9 -45.24 24.19 26.02
C GLY A 9 -44.27 23.03 25.77
N SER A 10 -43.34 22.80 26.69
CA SER A 10 -42.23 21.87 26.56
C SER A 10 -42.71 20.41 26.60
N ALA A 11 -42.30 19.60 25.63
CA ALA A 11 -42.26 18.14 25.77
C ALA A 11 -40.88 17.65 25.31
N LEU A 12 -40.06 17.34 26.31
CA LEU A 12 -38.72 16.77 26.18
C LEU A 12 -38.88 15.29 25.83
N VAL A 13 -38.60 14.90 24.58
CA VAL A 13 -38.34 13.50 24.23
C VAL A 13 -36.83 13.30 24.33
N LEU A 14 -36.42 12.66 25.40
CA LEU A 14 -35.04 12.22 25.63
C LEU A 14 -34.76 11.03 24.71
N VAL A 15 -34.26 11.28 23.51
CA VAL A 15 -33.58 10.24 22.72
C VAL A 15 -32.12 10.26 23.18
N THR A 16 -31.75 9.26 23.97
CA THR A 16 -30.35 8.96 24.30
C THR A 16 -29.62 8.57 23.02
N PHE A 17 -28.99 9.55 22.37
CA PHE A 17 -27.88 9.29 21.47
C PHE A 17 -26.67 8.94 22.33
N ALA A 18 -26.27 7.67 22.31
CA ALA A 18 -24.94 7.28 22.75
C ALA A 18 -23.94 8.03 21.85
N ALA A 19 -23.16 8.91 22.46
CA ALA A 19 -22.06 9.59 21.80
C ALA A 19 -21.01 8.55 21.36
N GLY A 20 -21.07 8.13 20.10
CA GLY A 20 -19.97 7.46 19.45
C GLY A 20 -18.84 8.47 19.30
N ALA A 21 -17.76 8.27 20.06
CA ALA A 21 -16.55 9.07 19.93
C ALA A 21 -16.00 8.94 18.50
N LEU A 22 -15.92 10.07 17.79
CA LEU A 22 -15.02 10.23 16.66
C LEU A 22 -13.61 9.97 17.19
N SER A 23 -13.04 8.82 16.85
CA SER A 23 -11.61 8.56 17.06
C SER A 23 -10.83 9.31 15.98
N ALA A 24 -10.05 10.29 16.42
CA ALA A 24 -9.05 10.94 15.59
C ALA A 24 -8.03 9.90 15.08
N CYS A 25 -7.58 10.10 13.84
CA CYS A 25 -6.59 9.32 13.11
C CYS A 25 -5.49 8.74 14.02
N GLY A 26 -5.57 7.44 14.29
CA GLY A 26 -4.51 6.65 14.91
C GLY A 26 -3.77 5.85 13.83
N SER A 27 -2.50 5.56 14.08
CA SER A 27 -1.69 4.57 13.37
C SER A 27 -2.53 3.38 12.88
N ASP A 28 -2.46 3.10 11.57
CA ASP A 28 -3.26 2.08 10.85
C ASP A 28 -2.97 0.62 11.27
N ASP A 29 -2.48 0.38 12.49
CA ASP A 29 -2.28 -0.96 13.03
C ASP A 29 -3.58 -1.49 13.67
N PRO A 30 -4.03 -2.71 13.32
CA PRO A 30 -5.02 -3.40 14.11
C PRO A 30 -4.42 -3.74 15.48
N ALA A 31 -4.81 -2.97 16.50
CA ALA A 31 -4.65 -3.24 17.93
C ALA A 31 -3.37 -3.99 18.34
N ALA A 32 -2.26 -3.26 18.51
CA ALA A 32 -1.16 -3.75 19.34
C ALA A 32 -1.59 -3.76 20.82
N THR A 33 -1.33 -4.87 21.50
CA THR A 33 -1.37 -4.99 22.96
C THR A 33 -0.57 -3.88 23.66
N PRO A 34 -0.94 -3.46 24.89
CA PRO A 34 -0.33 -2.30 25.54
C PRO A 34 1.09 -2.61 25.96
N ASP A 35 2.09 -2.09 25.24
CA ASP A 35 3.47 -2.13 25.71
C ASP A 35 3.71 -0.92 26.62
N GLY A 36 3.71 -1.19 27.92
CA GLY A 36 4.03 -0.22 28.96
C GLY A 36 5.53 0.06 28.95
N GLY A 37 5.91 1.22 28.42
CA GLY A 37 7.29 1.69 28.47
C GLY A 37 7.34 3.21 28.61
N THR A 38 7.32 3.69 29.85
CA THR A 38 7.63 5.08 30.19
C THR A 38 9.01 5.45 29.65
N THR A 39 9.11 6.61 28.99
CA THR A 39 10.36 7.26 28.61
C THR A 39 11.30 7.41 29.81
N PRO A 40 12.61 7.17 29.62
CA PRO A 40 13.60 7.94 30.36
C PRO A 40 14.55 8.69 29.43
N SER A 41 14.79 9.93 29.84
CA SER A 41 15.86 10.81 29.37
C SER A 41 17.26 10.20 29.56
N SER A 42 18.14 10.53 28.60
CA SER A 42 19.60 10.71 28.68
C SER A 42 20.47 9.54 29.14
N THR A 43 21.40 9.09 28.29
CA THR A 43 22.84 9.42 28.30
C THR A 43 23.62 8.47 27.37
N THR A 44 24.66 9.01 26.76
CA THR A 44 25.62 8.35 25.86
C THR A 44 26.21 7.05 26.41
N THR A 45 26.03 5.95 25.68
CA THR A 45 26.99 4.85 25.59
C THR A 45 26.94 4.21 24.20
N THR A 46 28.06 4.30 23.50
CA THR A 46 28.34 3.68 22.20
C THR A 46 28.37 2.16 22.31
N THR A 47 27.49 1.47 21.58
CA THR A 47 27.68 0.08 21.18
C THR A 47 27.48 -0.05 19.67
N THR A 48 28.49 -0.63 19.02
CA THR A 48 28.67 -0.69 17.57
C THR A 48 27.80 -1.78 16.94
N GLN A 49 26.90 -1.39 16.04
CA GLN A 49 26.16 -2.28 15.13
C GLN A 49 26.99 -2.56 13.87
N PRO A 50 26.92 -3.77 13.25
CA PRO A 50 27.75 -4.10 12.08
C PRO A 50 27.41 -3.18 10.91
N THR A 51 28.44 -2.51 10.42
CA THR A 51 28.40 -1.49 9.38
C THR A 51 28.42 -2.13 7.99
N GLY A 52 27.26 -2.26 7.34
CA GLY A 52 27.20 -2.14 5.88
C GLY A 52 27.28 -0.66 5.54
N THR A 53 28.48 -0.12 5.34
CA THR A 53 28.71 1.32 5.13
C THR A 53 28.26 1.76 3.74
N THR A 54 26.98 2.08 3.58
CA THR A 54 26.63 3.23 2.74
C THR A 54 26.35 4.38 3.70
N PRO A 55 27.12 5.48 3.67
CA PRO A 55 26.79 6.66 4.46
C PRO A 55 25.34 7.04 4.18
N ALA A 56 24.61 7.49 5.21
CA ALA A 56 23.36 8.19 4.95
C ALA A 56 23.65 9.31 3.93
N PRO A 57 22.77 9.54 2.96
CA PRO A 57 22.93 10.66 2.06
C PRO A 57 22.89 11.95 2.90
N ASP A 58 24.06 12.51 3.22
CA ASP A 58 24.22 13.72 4.01
C ASP A 58 23.86 14.94 3.15
N ALA A 59 23.24 15.96 3.76
CA ALA A 59 23.00 17.28 3.18
C ALA A 59 24.28 17.89 2.56
N ALA A 60 25.46 17.54 3.09
CA ALA A 60 26.76 18.00 2.57
C ALA A 60 27.34 17.18 1.41
N THR A 61 26.76 16.03 1.06
CA THR A 61 27.23 15.23 -0.08
C THR A 61 26.72 15.89 -1.37
N PRO A 62 27.61 16.34 -2.28
CA PRO A 62 27.19 16.84 -3.59
C PRO A 62 26.30 15.81 -4.26
N ASP A 63 25.27 16.28 -4.97
CA ASP A 63 24.35 15.47 -5.78
C ASP A 63 25.19 14.49 -6.63
N ALA A 64 25.35 13.25 -6.17
CA ALA A 64 26.20 12.26 -6.86
C ALA A 64 25.56 11.87 -8.21
N ALA A 65 24.27 12.18 -8.37
CA ALA A 65 23.70 12.50 -9.66
C ALA A 65 24.18 13.89 -10.07
N THR A 66 25.32 13.95 -10.78
CA THR A 66 25.87 15.13 -11.47
C THR A 66 24.79 16.17 -11.78
N PRO A 67 24.98 17.47 -11.46
CA PRO A 67 24.08 18.53 -11.86
C PRO A 67 23.80 18.43 -13.35
N ASP A 68 22.52 18.43 -13.72
CA ASP A 68 21.95 18.49 -15.07
C ASP A 68 22.99 18.57 -16.20
N ALA A 69 23.56 17.43 -16.59
CA ALA A 69 23.66 17.23 -18.02
C ALA A 69 22.21 17.02 -18.43
N ALA A 70 21.57 18.08 -18.95
CA ALA A 70 20.22 18.03 -19.49
C ALA A 70 20.07 16.69 -20.21
N ASP A 71 19.22 15.81 -19.69
CA ASP A 71 18.93 14.56 -20.39
C ASP A 71 18.37 15.00 -21.74
N ALA A 72 19.19 14.91 -22.78
CA ALA A 72 18.84 15.31 -24.15
C ALA A 72 17.80 14.36 -24.78
N SER A 73 17.17 13.53 -23.95
CA SER A 73 15.97 12.78 -24.28
C SER A 73 14.84 13.75 -24.63
N ALA A 74 13.94 13.31 -25.52
CA ALA A 74 12.77 14.08 -25.86
C ALA A 74 12.01 14.47 -24.58
N PRO A 75 11.42 15.68 -24.51
CA PRO A 75 10.69 16.10 -23.31
C PRO A 75 9.64 15.04 -22.96
N SER A 76 9.61 14.64 -21.69
CA SER A 76 8.66 13.66 -21.20
C SER A 76 7.22 14.09 -21.51
N ALA A 77 6.35 13.12 -21.76
CA ALA A 77 4.95 13.40 -22.03
C ALA A 77 4.34 14.18 -20.84
N PRO A 78 3.62 15.29 -21.07
CA PRO A 78 3.06 16.07 -19.96
C PRO A 78 2.07 15.23 -19.17
N ILE A 79 2.06 15.39 -17.84
CA ILE A 79 1.05 14.80 -16.97
C ILE A 79 0.14 15.92 -16.49
N VAL A 80 -1.17 15.81 -16.71
CA VAL A 80 -2.14 16.86 -16.39
C VAL A 80 -3.31 16.27 -15.62
N ALA A 81 -3.73 16.93 -14.54
CA ALA A 81 -4.93 16.55 -13.81
C ALA A 81 -6.17 16.68 -14.72
N GLU A 82 -6.97 15.63 -14.79
CA GLU A 82 -8.12 15.55 -15.69
C GLU A 82 -9.44 15.62 -14.91
N SER A 83 -9.54 14.89 -13.79
CA SER A 83 -10.75 14.91 -12.97
C SER A 83 -10.46 14.64 -11.50
N ALA A 84 -11.37 15.13 -10.64
CA ALA A 84 -11.43 14.84 -9.22
C ALA A 84 -12.89 14.64 -8.84
N GLN A 85 -13.25 13.43 -8.40
CA GLN A 85 -14.62 12.99 -8.18
C GLN A 85 -14.74 12.40 -6.78
N ARG A 86 -15.83 12.71 -6.07
CA ARG A 86 -16.19 11.99 -4.85
C ARG A 86 -16.92 10.72 -5.23
N LEU A 87 -16.52 9.60 -4.65
CA LEU A 87 -17.20 8.32 -4.81
C LEU A 87 -18.17 8.12 -3.64
N PRO A 88 -19.50 8.29 -3.85
CA PRO A 88 -20.46 8.29 -2.75
C PRO A 88 -20.57 6.93 -2.07
N GLY A 89 -20.54 6.92 -0.74
CA GLY A 89 -20.69 5.70 0.06
C GLY A 89 -19.48 4.76 0.03
N ALA A 90 -18.41 5.15 -0.67
CA ALA A 90 -17.19 4.36 -0.71
C ALA A 90 -16.37 4.57 0.57
N LEU A 91 -16.18 3.47 1.29
CA LEU A 91 -15.32 3.34 2.45
C LEU A 91 -14.01 2.70 2.02
N ASN A 92 -12.90 3.39 2.28
CA ASN A 92 -11.53 2.91 2.03
C ASN A 92 -11.35 2.21 0.66
N PRO A 93 -11.59 2.89 -0.47
CA PRO A 93 -11.46 2.33 -1.81
C PRO A 93 -9.99 2.17 -2.22
N TYR A 94 -9.28 1.23 -1.59
CA TYR A 94 -7.84 1.05 -1.77
C TYR A 94 -7.48 0.12 -2.94
N GLY A 95 -8.43 -0.26 -3.80
CA GLY A 95 -8.16 -0.95 -5.06
C GLY A 95 -8.51 -0.10 -6.27
N LEU A 96 -7.63 -0.11 -7.28
CA LEU A 96 -7.81 0.55 -8.58
C LEU A 96 -7.27 -0.32 -9.70
N ALA A 97 -8.04 -0.45 -10.78
CA ALA A 97 -7.59 -1.08 -12.02
C ALA A 97 -8.29 -0.43 -13.22
N PHE A 98 -7.53 -0.08 -14.25
CA PHE A 98 -8.10 0.20 -15.56
C PHE A 98 -8.40 -1.11 -16.26
N GLY A 99 -9.68 -1.33 -16.62
CA GLY A 99 -10.09 -2.49 -17.38
C GLY A 99 -9.69 -2.38 -18.85
N SER A 100 -9.60 -3.52 -19.52
CA SER A 100 -9.35 -3.65 -20.96
C SER A 100 -10.42 -2.98 -21.82
N ASP A 101 -11.60 -2.73 -21.25
CA ASP A 101 -12.70 -1.96 -21.84
C ASP A 101 -12.53 -0.43 -21.76
N GLY A 102 -11.48 0.04 -21.08
CA GLY A 102 -11.10 1.43 -20.87
C GLY A 102 -11.71 2.09 -19.62
N HIS A 103 -12.63 1.41 -18.94
CA HIS A 103 -13.22 1.92 -17.69
C HIS A 103 -12.23 1.83 -16.53
N LEU A 104 -12.44 2.67 -15.52
CA LEU A 104 -11.71 2.56 -14.25
C LEU A 104 -12.59 1.81 -13.25
N TYR A 105 -12.06 0.75 -12.66
CA TYR A 105 -12.71 -0.02 -11.62
C TYR A 105 -12.05 0.29 -10.28
N VAL A 106 -12.87 0.49 -9.26
CA VAL A 106 -12.44 0.89 -7.91
C VAL A 106 -13.01 -0.12 -6.93
N SER A 107 -12.20 -0.72 -6.06
CA SER A 107 -12.67 -1.64 -5.02
C SER A 107 -12.46 -1.07 -3.62
N GLY A 108 -13.41 -1.33 -2.74
CA GLY A 108 -13.48 -0.82 -1.36
C GLY A 108 -14.60 -1.53 -0.61
N ALA A 109 -15.22 -0.83 0.34
CA ALA A 109 -16.44 -1.31 0.99
C ALA A 109 -17.54 -0.24 1.00
N THR A 110 -18.78 -0.65 1.15
CA THR A 110 -19.94 0.25 1.30
C THR A 110 -20.90 -0.28 2.36
N LEU A 111 -21.75 0.59 2.89
CA LEU A 111 -22.85 0.18 3.76
C LEU A 111 -24.08 -0.20 2.93
N VAL A 112 -24.64 -1.39 3.17
CA VAL A 112 -25.90 -1.88 2.61
C VAL A 112 -26.79 -2.33 3.75
N GLY A 113 -27.88 -1.60 4.01
CA GLY A 113 -28.78 -1.92 5.14
C GLY A 113 -28.14 -1.76 6.53
N GLY A 114 -27.01 -1.04 6.62
CA GLY A 114 -26.22 -0.89 7.84
C GLY A 114 -25.02 -1.85 7.93
N ASP A 115 -24.98 -2.87 7.08
CA ASP A 115 -23.88 -3.84 7.03
C ASP A 115 -22.82 -3.40 6.03
N ARG A 116 -21.55 -3.51 6.42
CA ARG A 116 -20.43 -3.30 5.52
C ARG A 116 -20.36 -4.46 4.53
N GLN A 117 -20.12 -4.15 3.25
CA GLN A 117 -20.00 -5.12 2.17
C GLN A 117 -18.83 -4.75 1.27
N LEU A 118 -18.14 -5.77 0.75
CA LEU A 118 -17.17 -5.60 -0.33
C LEU A 118 -17.89 -4.99 -1.54
N ALA A 119 -17.29 -3.98 -2.15
CA ALA A 119 -17.89 -3.23 -3.23
C ALA A 119 -16.88 -2.93 -4.35
N VAL A 120 -17.37 -2.92 -5.59
CA VAL A 120 -16.66 -2.42 -6.76
C VAL A 120 -17.51 -1.37 -7.43
N TRP A 121 -16.92 -0.21 -7.71
CA TRP A 121 -17.51 0.85 -8.54
C TRP A 121 -16.83 0.88 -9.91
N ARG A 122 -17.56 1.35 -10.92
CA ARG A 122 -17.01 1.62 -12.26
C ARG A 122 -17.13 3.10 -12.59
N LEU A 123 -16.04 3.71 -13.06
CA LEU A 123 -16.03 5.05 -13.62
C LEU A 123 -16.00 4.95 -15.15
N ASP A 124 -16.81 5.79 -15.79
CA ASP A 124 -16.91 5.87 -17.23
C ASP A 124 -15.61 6.37 -17.87
N LYS A 125 -15.18 5.71 -18.94
CA LYS A 125 -13.91 5.96 -19.60
C LYS A 125 -13.82 7.30 -20.31
N ALA A 126 -14.95 7.86 -20.73
CA ALA A 126 -15.00 9.11 -21.47
C ALA A 126 -15.20 10.33 -20.54
N THR A 127 -15.97 10.15 -19.48
CA THR A 127 -16.37 11.25 -18.59
C THR A 127 -15.64 11.24 -17.25
N ASN A 128 -14.95 10.15 -16.89
CA ASN A 128 -14.38 9.90 -15.56
C ASN A 128 -15.39 9.97 -14.40
N LYS A 129 -16.69 9.93 -14.70
CA LYS A 129 -17.75 9.96 -13.68
C LYS A 129 -18.20 8.55 -13.33
N LEU A 130 -18.85 8.39 -12.19
CA LEU A 130 -19.48 7.13 -11.81
C LEU A 130 -20.42 6.64 -12.93
N ASP A 131 -20.17 5.44 -13.43
CA ASP A 131 -20.98 4.82 -14.47
C ASP A 131 -22.18 4.12 -13.85
N THR A 132 -23.33 4.80 -13.83
CA THR A 132 -24.55 4.29 -13.22
C THR A 132 -25.15 3.07 -13.90
N THR A 133 -24.63 2.65 -15.06
CA THR A 133 -25.04 1.42 -15.76
C THR A 133 -24.33 0.16 -15.23
N PHE A 134 -23.32 0.32 -14.38
CA PHE A 134 -22.61 -0.78 -13.75
C PHE A 134 -23.33 -1.24 -12.48
N GLY A 135 -23.75 -2.50 -12.43
CA GLY A 135 -24.45 -3.04 -11.26
C GLY A 135 -25.69 -2.24 -10.90
N THR A 136 -25.85 -1.90 -9.62
CA THR A 136 -26.93 -1.03 -9.12
C THR A 136 -26.35 0.33 -8.80
N ASN A 137 -26.76 1.38 -9.54
CA ASN A 137 -26.29 2.76 -9.35
C ASN A 137 -24.76 2.93 -9.44
N GLY A 138 -24.10 2.12 -10.26
CA GLY A 138 -22.65 2.20 -10.47
C GLY A 138 -21.80 1.37 -9.52
N VAL A 139 -22.42 0.52 -8.70
CA VAL A 139 -21.73 -0.37 -7.75
C VAL A 139 -22.26 -1.80 -7.82
N VAL A 140 -21.37 -2.77 -7.66
CA VAL A 140 -21.68 -4.18 -7.38
C VAL A 140 -21.14 -4.52 -6.00
N THR A 141 -21.93 -5.19 -5.16
CA THR A 141 -21.54 -5.55 -3.80
C THR A 141 -21.67 -7.04 -3.52
N VAL A 142 -20.93 -7.53 -2.54
CA VAL A 142 -21.10 -8.88 -1.97
C VAL A 142 -20.81 -8.84 -0.47
N PRO A 143 -21.65 -9.47 0.36
CA PRO A 143 -21.36 -9.58 1.79
C PRO A 143 -20.18 -10.55 2.00
N ILE A 144 -19.25 -10.12 2.84
CA ILE A 144 -18.30 -10.98 3.54
C ILE A 144 -18.61 -10.75 5.02
N ASN A 145 -18.43 -11.76 5.87
CA ASN A 145 -18.71 -11.57 7.30
C ASN A 145 -17.57 -10.72 7.90
N GLY A 146 -17.90 -9.60 8.56
CA GLY A 146 -16.97 -8.80 9.38
C GLY A 146 -16.90 -7.32 8.97
N ASP A 147 -15.75 -6.68 9.23
CA ASP A 147 -15.44 -5.32 8.79
C ASP A 147 -14.55 -5.35 7.53
N GLU A 148 -15.15 -5.29 6.35
CA GLU A 148 -14.44 -5.53 5.08
C GLU A 148 -13.61 -4.35 4.62
N THR A 149 -12.32 -4.56 4.35
CA THR A 149 -11.54 -3.58 3.58
C THR A 149 -10.91 -4.24 2.35
N SER A 150 -11.09 -3.63 1.18
CA SER A 150 -10.46 -4.08 -0.06
C SER A 150 -9.18 -3.29 -0.33
N TYR A 151 -8.10 -4.00 -0.67
CA TYR A 151 -6.80 -3.39 -1.01
C TYR A 151 -6.36 -3.63 -2.46
N GLY A 152 -7.24 -4.14 -3.31
CA GLY A 152 -6.93 -4.33 -4.71
C GLY A 152 -7.95 -5.16 -5.49
N LEU A 153 -7.85 -5.04 -6.80
CA LEU A 153 -8.51 -5.87 -7.79
C LEU A 153 -7.62 -6.03 -9.02
N VAL A 154 -7.76 -7.15 -9.73
CA VAL A 154 -7.03 -7.42 -10.98
C VAL A 154 -7.97 -8.01 -12.02
N GLU A 155 -7.82 -7.56 -13.28
CA GLU A 155 -8.63 -8.04 -14.41
C GLU A 155 -8.03 -9.31 -15.02
N LEU A 156 -8.85 -10.35 -15.09
CA LEU A 156 -8.57 -11.62 -15.77
C LEU A 156 -8.74 -11.48 -17.29
N LYS A 157 -8.23 -12.46 -18.04
CA LYS A 157 -8.28 -12.47 -19.51
C LYS A 157 -9.69 -12.44 -20.08
N ASP A 158 -10.69 -12.94 -19.36
CA ASP A 158 -12.10 -12.94 -19.74
C ASP A 158 -12.83 -11.61 -19.43
N GLY A 159 -12.13 -10.64 -18.83
CA GLY A 159 -12.68 -9.36 -18.38
C GLY A 159 -13.43 -9.43 -17.04
N SER A 160 -13.45 -10.59 -16.39
CA SER A 160 -13.82 -10.71 -14.96
C SER A 160 -12.71 -10.13 -14.09
N PHE A 161 -13.01 -9.87 -12.82
CA PHE A 161 -12.01 -9.40 -11.86
C PHE A 161 -11.89 -10.37 -10.69
N VAL A 162 -10.69 -10.47 -10.13
CA VAL A 162 -10.50 -10.98 -8.77
C VAL A 162 -10.32 -9.79 -7.85
N VAL A 163 -11.12 -9.75 -6.79
CA VAL A 163 -11.17 -8.66 -5.82
C VAL A 163 -10.72 -9.20 -4.47
N HIS A 164 -9.76 -8.51 -3.86
CA HIS A 164 -9.21 -8.83 -2.55
C HIS A 164 -10.00 -8.13 -1.44
N ALA A 165 -10.18 -8.80 -0.29
CA ALA A 165 -10.69 -8.20 0.94
C ALA A 165 -10.02 -8.78 2.19
N VAL A 166 -9.87 -7.96 3.22
CA VAL A 166 -9.55 -8.40 4.58
C VAL A 166 -10.82 -8.25 5.41
N SER A 167 -11.23 -9.34 6.08
CA SER A 167 -12.37 -9.33 7.00
C SER A 167 -12.26 -10.49 8.00
N ASN A 168 -12.68 -10.26 9.25
CA ASN A 168 -12.64 -11.25 10.34
C ASN A 168 -11.30 -11.98 10.47
N ASN A 169 -10.20 -11.21 10.53
CA ASN A 169 -8.83 -11.73 10.69
C ASN A 169 -8.38 -12.67 9.56
N LYS A 170 -9.04 -12.60 8.40
CA LYS A 170 -8.76 -13.44 7.23
C LYS A 170 -8.62 -12.60 5.97
N VAL A 171 -7.88 -13.16 5.01
CA VAL A 171 -7.77 -12.63 3.66
C VAL A 171 -8.72 -13.40 2.75
N TRP A 172 -9.55 -12.68 2.01
CA TRP A 172 -10.59 -13.20 1.14
C TRP A 172 -10.33 -12.79 -0.31
N LEU A 173 -10.69 -13.67 -1.23
CA LEU A 173 -10.80 -13.37 -2.65
C LEU A 173 -12.24 -13.59 -3.10
N ALA A 174 -12.78 -12.66 -3.88
CA ALA A 174 -14.07 -12.78 -4.55
C ALA A 174 -13.89 -12.56 -6.05
N LYS A 175 -14.49 -13.41 -6.87
CA LYS A 175 -14.48 -13.23 -8.32
C LYS A 175 -15.70 -12.39 -8.72
N LEU A 176 -15.46 -11.24 -9.33
CA LEU A 176 -16.50 -10.44 -9.98
C LEU A 176 -16.58 -10.91 -11.44
N VAL A 177 -17.51 -11.82 -11.71
CA VAL A 177 -17.68 -12.49 -13.00
C VAL A 177 -18.36 -11.56 -14.00
N LYS A 178 -17.76 -11.43 -15.17
CA LYS A 178 -18.36 -10.73 -16.32
C LYS A 178 -19.16 -11.70 -17.18
N THR A 179 -20.45 -11.41 -17.38
CA THR A 179 -21.32 -12.14 -18.31
C THR A 179 -21.95 -11.15 -19.30
N GLY A 180 -21.37 -11.08 -20.51
CA GLY A 180 -21.71 -10.02 -21.46
C GLY A 180 -21.34 -8.65 -20.91
N ALA A 181 -22.34 -7.78 -20.71
CA ALA A 181 -22.16 -6.46 -20.09
C ALA A 181 -22.39 -6.46 -18.57
N ALA A 182 -22.95 -7.54 -18.01
CA ALA A 182 -23.31 -7.65 -16.61
C ALA A 182 -22.14 -8.16 -15.76
N PHE A 183 -22.12 -7.78 -14.48
CA PHE A 183 -21.15 -8.22 -13.50
C PHE A 183 -21.86 -8.69 -12.22
N ALA A 184 -21.40 -9.80 -11.67
CA ALA A 184 -21.90 -10.35 -10.40
C ALA A 184 -20.76 -11.04 -9.66
N PHE A 185 -20.79 -10.99 -8.33
CA PHE A 185 -19.83 -11.73 -7.52
C PHE A 185 -20.22 -13.21 -7.44
N ASP A 186 -19.23 -14.08 -7.61
CA ASP A 186 -19.27 -15.46 -7.11
C ASP A 186 -19.10 -15.47 -5.58
N THR A 187 -19.26 -16.65 -4.97
CA THR A 187 -19.05 -16.86 -3.53
C THR A 187 -17.61 -16.49 -3.13
N PRO A 188 -17.40 -15.51 -2.22
CA PRO A 188 -16.08 -15.20 -1.70
C PRO A 188 -15.46 -16.39 -0.96
N LYS A 189 -14.13 -16.51 -1.05
CA LYS A 189 -13.38 -17.60 -0.41
C LYS A 189 -12.22 -17.03 0.42
N ALA A 190 -12.14 -17.46 1.67
CA ALA A 190 -11.00 -17.17 2.52
C ALA A 190 -9.78 -17.99 2.07
N LEU A 191 -8.62 -17.34 2.04
CA LEU A 191 -7.35 -18.01 1.81
C LEU A 191 -6.85 -18.64 3.11
N VAL A 192 -6.16 -19.76 2.97
CA VAL A 192 -5.50 -20.46 4.07
C VAL A 192 -4.00 -20.23 3.95
N PHE A 193 -3.40 -19.74 5.03
CA PHE A 193 -1.96 -19.59 5.19
C PHE A 193 -1.38 -20.69 6.07
N GLY A 194 -0.92 -20.36 7.28
CA GLY A 194 -0.27 -21.30 8.20
C GLY A 194 -1.23 -22.12 9.09
N TRP A 195 -2.50 -21.73 9.16
CA TRP A 195 -3.49 -22.30 10.08
C TRP A 195 -4.84 -22.52 9.38
N GLN A 196 -5.41 -23.70 9.58
CA GLN A 196 -6.79 -24.02 9.19
C GLN A 196 -7.76 -23.67 10.33
N ASP A 197 -9.00 -23.34 10.00
CA ASP A 197 -10.04 -23.01 11.00
C ASP A 197 -10.22 -24.08 12.07
N ALA A 198 -10.16 -25.35 11.67
CA ALA A 198 -10.29 -26.49 12.58
C ALA A 198 -9.15 -26.58 13.62
N GLU A 199 -8.03 -25.89 13.38
CA GLU A 199 -6.83 -25.92 14.22
C GLU A 199 -6.75 -24.73 15.18
N PHE A 200 -7.66 -23.75 15.07
CA PHE A 200 -7.64 -22.55 15.92
C PHE A 200 -7.73 -22.83 17.43
N PRO A 201 -8.38 -23.91 17.92
CA PRO A 201 -8.32 -24.26 19.34
C PRO A 201 -6.90 -24.57 19.87
N GLU A 202 -5.92 -24.82 19.00
CA GLU A 202 -4.51 -25.02 19.37
C GLU A 202 -3.70 -23.72 19.44
N TRP A 203 -4.31 -22.57 19.08
CA TRP A 203 -3.65 -21.27 19.14
C TRP A 203 -3.37 -20.85 20.59
N PRO A 204 -2.14 -20.41 20.95
CA PRO A 204 -1.76 -20.18 22.33
C PRO A 204 -2.33 -18.89 22.96
N VAL A 205 -2.94 -18.00 22.16
CA VAL A 205 -3.51 -16.74 22.67
C VAL A 205 -4.97 -16.93 23.05
N ALA A 206 -5.25 -16.93 24.35
CA ALA A 206 -6.60 -17.11 24.87
C ALA A 206 -7.57 -16.03 24.35
N GLY A 207 -8.70 -16.47 23.80
CA GLY A 207 -9.75 -15.57 23.29
C GLY A 207 -9.45 -14.94 21.93
N ALA A 208 -8.35 -15.30 21.28
CA ALA A 208 -8.00 -14.85 19.93
C ALA A 208 -7.83 -16.03 18.98
N THR A 209 -7.94 -15.77 17.67
CA THR A 209 -7.59 -16.72 16.61
C THR A 209 -6.36 -16.22 15.86
N PRO A 210 -5.64 -17.10 15.13
CA PRO A 210 -4.65 -16.66 14.16
C PRO A 210 -5.24 -15.59 13.23
N ALA A 211 -4.50 -14.49 13.03
CA ALA A 211 -4.97 -13.36 12.25
C ALA A 211 -4.06 -13.09 11.05
N TYR A 212 -4.68 -12.74 9.93
CA TYR A 212 -4.01 -12.40 8.69
C TYR A 212 -4.58 -11.12 8.10
N THR A 213 -3.69 -10.28 7.61
CA THR A 213 -3.99 -9.07 6.85
C THR A 213 -3.26 -9.09 5.51
N SER A 214 -3.66 -8.24 4.58
CA SER A 214 -3.02 -8.10 3.28
C SER A 214 -3.26 -6.71 2.73
N TRP A 215 -2.25 -6.18 2.02
CA TRP A 215 -2.27 -4.83 1.45
C TRP A 215 -2.35 -4.83 -0.08
N GLY A 216 -2.40 -6.01 -0.72
CA GLY A 216 -2.53 -6.08 -2.16
C GLY A 216 -2.45 -7.49 -2.73
N LEU A 217 -2.86 -7.56 -3.98
CA LEU A 217 -2.71 -8.72 -4.85
C LEU A 217 -2.10 -8.29 -6.19
N ALA A 218 -1.58 -9.27 -6.91
CA ALA A 218 -1.11 -9.14 -8.28
C ALA A 218 -1.55 -10.35 -9.11
N LEU A 219 -1.62 -10.17 -10.41
CA LEU A 219 -2.00 -11.21 -11.36
C LEU A 219 -0.74 -11.77 -12.02
N ASP A 220 -0.52 -13.07 -11.87
CA ASP A 220 0.53 -13.81 -12.55
C ASP A 220 -0.03 -14.33 -13.88
N LYS A 221 0.49 -13.75 -14.98
CA LYS A 221 0.19 -14.12 -16.37
C LYS A 221 1.37 -14.79 -17.06
N SER A 222 2.38 -15.24 -16.30
CA SER A 222 3.59 -15.87 -16.86
C SER A 222 3.29 -17.12 -17.68
N GLN A 223 2.14 -17.78 -17.41
CA GLN A 223 1.64 -18.93 -18.15
C GLN A 223 0.39 -18.55 -18.94
N ALA A 224 0.46 -18.62 -20.27
CA ALA A 224 -0.58 -18.12 -21.18
C ALA A 224 -2.01 -18.68 -20.98
N ASN A 225 -2.11 -19.88 -20.39
CA ASN A 225 -3.37 -20.61 -20.21
C ASN A 225 -3.77 -20.79 -18.74
N ILE A 226 -2.99 -20.28 -17.79
CA ILE A 226 -3.25 -20.43 -16.36
C ILE A 226 -3.01 -19.07 -15.71
N GLU A 227 -4.10 -18.37 -15.39
CA GLU A 227 -4.04 -17.15 -14.60
C GLU A 227 -4.00 -17.51 -13.11
N LYS A 228 -3.07 -16.90 -12.38
CA LYS A 228 -2.91 -17.12 -10.94
C LYS A 228 -2.91 -15.79 -10.21
N ILE A 229 -3.33 -15.80 -8.96
CA ILE A 229 -3.38 -14.62 -8.11
C ILE A 229 -2.31 -14.75 -7.05
N VAL A 230 -1.43 -13.75 -6.96
CA VAL A 230 -0.45 -13.61 -5.90
C VAL A 230 -1.00 -12.64 -4.87
N VAL A 231 -1.03 -13.04 -3.60
CA VAL A 231 -1.49 -12.23 -2.48
C VAL A 231 -0.33 -12.00 -1.51
N PHE A 232 -0.09 -10.73 -1.18
CA PHE A 232 0.95 -10.30 -0.25
C PHE A 232 0.31 -10.04 1.11
N ALA A 233 0.64 -10.87 2.10
CA ALA A 233 -0.04 -10.89 3.38
C ALA A 233 0.96 -10.86 4.55
N ALA A 234 0.49 -10.44 5.71
CA ALA A 234 1.19 -10.57 6.98
C ALA A 234 0.23 -11.21 7.99
N GLY A 235 0.73 -12.03 8.90
CA GLY A 235 -0.14 -12.66 9.89
C GLY A 235 0.52 -13.76 10.67
N ALA A 236 -0.29 -14.47 11.47
CA ALA A 236 0.17 -15.49 12.39
C ALA A 236 1.25 -16.40 11.78
N PRO A 237 2.30 -16.74 12.54
CA PRO A 237 3.40 -17.52 12.02
C PRO A 237 2.93 -18.96 11.78
N PRO A 238 3.61 -19.73 10.93
CA PRO A 238 3.22 -21.09 10.63
C PRO A 238 3.05 -21.92 11.90
N LYS A 239 2.05 -22.80 11.88
CA LYS A 239 1.86 -23.79 12.93
C LYS A 239 3.12 -24.66 13.06
N VAL A 240 3.68 -24.73 14.26
CA VAL A 240 4.81 -25.61 14.57
C VAL A 240 4.33 -27.01 14.96
N ALA A 241 5.20 -28.02 14.79
CA ALA A 241 4.90 -29.37 15.23
C ALA A 241 4.70 -29.44 16.75
N ALA A 242 3.81 -30.32 17.20
CA ALA A 242 3.51 -30.53 18.62
C ALA A 242 4.79 -30.72 19.46
N GLY A 243 4.83 -30.05 20.62
CA GLY A 243 6.00 -30.04 21.51
C GLY A 243 6.97 -28.87 21.27
N ASN A 244 6.84 -28.15 20.16
CA ASN A 244 7.55 -26.87 19.97
C ASN A 244 6.73 -25.69 20.50
N THR A 245 7.43 -24.62 20.89
CA THR A 245 6.77 -23.38 21.32
C THR A 245 6.23 -22.64 20.11
N GLN A 246 4.93 -22.36 20.10
CA GLN A 246 4.26 -21.62 19.04
C GLN A 246 4.53 -20.11 19.19
N ARG A 247 5.03 -19.48 18.12
CA ARG A 247 5.18 -18.03 17.97
C ARG A 247 3.82 -17.35 17.73
N THR A 248 3.72 -16.04 17.99
CA THR A 248 2.43 -15.31 17.92
C THR A 248 2.47 -14.01 17.14
N GLU A 249 3.65 -13.48 16.88
CA GLU A 249 3.92 -12.32 16.04
C GLU A 249 3.61 -12.58 14.56
N ALA A 250 3.47 -11.51 13.78
CA ALA A 250 3.16 -11.61 12.36
C ALA A 250 4.41 -11.93 11.53
N ASP A 251 4.33 -12.97 10.72
CA ASP A 251 5.28 -13.24 9.63
C ASP A 251 4.74 -12.70 8.30
N ARG A 252 5.65 -12.50 7.35
CA ARG A 252 5.31 -12.26 5.96
C ARG A 252 4.83 -13.54 5.29
N TRP A 253 3.79 -13.41 4.49
CA TRP A 253 3.18 -14.46 3.68
C TRP A 253 3.03 -14.04 2.22
N ILE A 254 3.33 -14.96 1.32
CA ILE A 254 3.05 -14.83 -0.12
C ILE A 254 2.28 -16.08 -0.53
N ALA A 255 1.00 -15.93 -0.84
CA ALA A 255 0.20 -17.00 -1.41
C ALA A 255 0.10 -16.84 -2.92
N ARG A 256 0.26 -17.93 -3.67
CA ARG A 256 -0.12 -17.98 -5.09
C ARG A 256 -1.22 -19.02 -5.28
N VAL A 257 -2.35 -18.59 -5.80
CA VAL A 257 -3.55 -19.42 -5.97
C VAL A 257 -4.04 -19.40 -7.42
N LEU A 258 -4.73 -20.46 -7.86
CA LEU A 258 -5.35 -20.49 -9.18
C LEU A 258 -6.51 -19.49 -9.23
N ALA A 259 -6.61 -18.67 -10.28
CA ALA A 259 -7.70 -17.69 -10.42
C ALA A 259 -9.07 -18.33 -10.67
N THR A 260 -9.11 -19.64 -10.98
CA THR A 260 -10.33 -20.40 -11.26
C THR A 260 -11.13 -20.73 -10.01
N ASP A 261 -10.46 -21.07 -8.91
CA ASP A 261 -11.10 -21.60 -7.69
C ASP A 261 -10.40 -21.17 -6.39
N PHE A 262 -9.36 -20.34 -6.49
CA PHE A 262 -8.49 -19.90 -5.40
C PHE A 262 -7.94 -21.06 -4.56
N THR A 263 -7.65 -22.20 -5.18
CA THR A 263 -6.81 -23.26 -4.57
C THR A 263 -5.33 -22.89 -4.71
N ASN A 264 -4.49 -23.33 -3.77
CA ASN A 264 -3.05 -23.07 -3.84
C ASN A 264 -2.48 -23.63 -5.16
N ASP A 265 -1.62 -22.85 -5.82
CA ASP A 265 -0.91 -23.28 -7.02
C ASP A 265 0.05 -24.44 -6.70
N PRO A 266 -0.15 -25.65 -7.25
CA PRO A 266 0.73 -26.78 -6.99
C PRO A 266 2.18 -26.54 -7.43
N GLY A 267 2.40 -25.65 -8.40
CA GLY A 267 3.72 -25.27 -8.89
C GLY A 267 4.43 -24.20 -8.06
N PHE A 268 3.81 -23.70 -6.99
CA PHE A 268 4.38 -22.70 -6.10
C PHE A 268 4.67 -23.28 -4.73
N ASN A 269 5.93 -23.23 -4.29
CA ASN A 269 6.39 -23.63 -2.96
C ASN A 269 5.74 -24.95 -2.50
N THR A 270 5.77 -25.96 -3.38
CA THR A 270 5.17 -27.30 -3.16
C THR A 270 3.67 -27.30 -2.83
N GLY A 271 2.90 -26.37 -3.40
CA GLY A 271 1.45 -26.23 -3.19
C GLY A 271 1.08 -25.47 -1.90
N LYS A 272 2.01 -24.71 -1.33
CA LYS A 272 1.82 -23.99 -0.06
C LYS A 272 2.13 -22.51 -0.22
N PRO A 273 1.49 -21.62 0.55
CA PRO A 273 1.97 -20.25 0.70
C PRO A 273 3.42 -20.25 1.18
N PHE A 274 4.21 -19.33 0.65
CA PHE A 274 5.54 -19.03 1.17
C PHE A 274 5.40 -18.14 2.39
N TRP A 275 6.28 -18.31 3.38
CA TRP A 275 6.38 -17.41 4.52
C TRP A 275 7.84 -17.10 4.83
N ALA A 276 8.07 -15.96 5.48
CA ALA A 276 9.36 -15.60 6.02
C ALA A 276 9.20 -14.81 7.31
N ASP A 277 10.07 -15.11 8.28
CA ASP A 277 10.47 -14.16 9.31
C ASP A 277 11.55 -13.26 8.69
N GLY A 278 11.15 -12.08 8.23
CA GLY A 278 12.05 -11.12 7.59
C GLY A 278 13.10 -10.55 8.55
N ASP A 279 12.82 -10.53 9.85
CA ASP A 279 13.75 -10.00 10.86
C ASP A 279 14.70 -11.04 11.45
N GLY A 280 14.35 -12.31 11.37
CA GLY A 280 15.11 -13.45 11.90
C GLY A 280 15.24 -13.40 13.43
N LYS A 281 14.37 -12.65 14.09
CA LYS A 281 14.37 -12.34 15.52
C LYS A 281 12.99 -12.52 16.14
N ASN A 282 12.03 -13.10 15.42
CA ASN A 282 10.67 -13.29 15.89
C ASN A 282 10.00 -11.95 16.27
N LEU A 283 10.27 -10.88 15.51
CA LEU A 283 9.50 -9.65 15.57
C LEU A 283 8.46 -9.66 14.43
N ALA A 284 7.60 -8.63 14.39
CA ALA A 284 6.58 -8.56 13.36
C ALA A 284 7.18 -8.09 12.01
N ASP A 285 6.87 -8.82 10.93
CA ASP A 285 7.14 -8.43 9.53
C ASP A 285 5.88 -7.89 8.87
N ASP A 286 5.96 -6.63 8.44
CA ASP A 286 4.88 -5.92 7.77
C ASP A 286 5.02 -6.05 6.26
N ALA A 287 4.48 -7.16 5.73
CA ALA A 287 4.31 -7.32 4.29
C ALA A 287 3.29 -6.31 3.75
N ARG A 288 3.68 -5.60 2.70
CA ARG A 288 2.84 -4.60 2.03
C ARG A 288 2.48 -5.09 0.63
N ARG A 289 2.67 -4.28 -0.41
CA ARG A 289 2.36 -4.65 -1.79
C ARG A 289 3.56 -5.28 -2.49
N GLY A 290 3.33 -5.88 -3.64
CA GLY A 290 4.38 -6.42 -4.46
C GLY A 290 3.99 -6.47 -5.92
N LEU A 291 4.87 -7.03 -6.73
CA LEU A 291 4.70 -7.22 -8.16
C LEU A 291 4.98 -8.67 -8.55
N VAL A 292 4.41 -9.08 -9.68
CA VAL A 292 4.78 -10.30 -10.39
C VAL A 292 5.46 -9.91 -11.68
N GLU A 293 6.63 -10.46 -11.94
CA GLU A 293 7.41 -10.21 -13.13
C GLU A 293 6.94 -11.08 -14.30
N ALA A 294 7.37 -10.75 -15.52
CA ALA A 294 6.93 -11.44 -16.73
C ALA A 294 7.28 -12.94 -16.74
N ASP A 295 8.34 -13.34 -16.05
CA ASP A 295 8.76 -14.75 -15.91
C ASP A 295 8.01 -15.49 -14.78
N GLY A 296 7.16 -14.81 -14.01
CA GLY A 296 6.44 -15.34 -12.85
C GLY A 296 7.20 -15.21 -11.53
N SER A 297 8.38 -14.59 -11.53
CA SER A 297 9.08 -14.22 -10.30
C SER A 297 8.27 -13.18 -9.53
N ILE A 298 8.37 -13.20 -8.21
CA ILE A 298 7.56 -12.36 -7.33
C ILE A 298 8.48 -11.48 -6.52
N VAL A 299 8.20 -10.18 -6.43
CA VAL A 299 8.88 -9.26 -5.51
C VAL A 299 7.86 -8.68 -4.54
N SER A 300 8.03 -8.96 -3.26
CA SER A 300 7.21 -8.44 -2.16
C SER A 300 7.95 -7.31 -1.46
N ALA A 301 7.28 -6.17 -1.27
CA ALA A 301 7.75 -5.09 -0.42
C ALA A 301 7.14 -5.16 0.97
N GLY A 302 7.83 -4.55 1.92
CA GLY A 302 7.40 -4.41 3.29
C GLY A 302 8.53 -3.87 4.14
N TYR A 303 8.36 -3.95 5.45
CA TYR A 303 9.36 -3.51 6.40
C TYR A 303 9.30 -4.37 7.66
N ALA A 304 10.36 -4.36 8.45
CA ALA A 304 10.38 -5.07 9.72
C ALA A 304 11.18 -4.29 10.77
N ASN A 305 10.86 -4.54 12.03
CA ASN A 305 11.65 -4.09 13.17
C ASN A 305 12.74 -5.10 13.44
N PHE A 306 14.01 -4.71 13.31
CA PHE A 306 15.14 -5.61 13.55
C PHE A 306 15.80 -5.41 14.91
N THR A 307 15.40 -4.40 15.68
CA THR A 307 15.93 -4.10 17.03
C THR A 307 14.80 -3.55 17.90
N THR A 308 14.91 -3.75 19.21
CA THR A 308 14.02 -3.13 20.20
C THR A 308 14.34 -1.65 20.44
N ALA A 309 15.50 -1.17 19.96
CA ALA A 309 15.99 0.19 20.16
C ALA A 309 15.49 1.21 19.09
N GLY A 310 14.57 0.78 18.22
CA GLY A 310 14.08 1.59 17.11
C GLY A 310 14.95 1.47 15.85
N GLY A 311 14.31 1.63 14.69
CA GLY A 311 14.94 1.54 13.37
C GLY A 311 14.26 0.51 12.48
N VAL A 312 13.08 0.85 11.96
CA VAL A 312 12.40 0.07 10.93
C VAL A 312 13.26 0.04 9.67
N SER A 313 13.44 -1.15 9.09
CA SER A 313 14.18 -1.33 7.85
C SER A 313 13.28 -1.85 6.74
N VAL A 314 13.56 -1.43 5.52
CA VAL A 314 12.91 -1.94 4.31
C VAL A 314 13.32 -3.40 4.09
N VAL A 315 12.32 -4.24 3.82
CA VAL A 315 12.49 -5.65 3.46
C VAL A 315 11.80 -5.91 2.13
N LEU A 316 12.59 -6.07 1.08
CA LEU A 316 12.16 -6.65 -0.18
C LEU A 316 12.49 -8.15 -0.17
N LEU A 317 11.56 -8.97 -0.63
CA LEU A 317 11.76 -10.40 -0.81
C LEU A 317 11.48 -10.75 -2.27
N ARG A 318 12.45 -11.37 -2.96
CA ARG A 318 12.26 -11.93 -4.31
C ARG A 318 12.18 -13.46 -4.25
N LEU A 319 11.12 -14.00 -4.84
CA LEU A 319 10.92 -15.42 -5.06
C LEU A 319 11.01 -15.71 -6.56
N LYS A 320 11.56 -16.87 -6.91
CA LYS A 320 11.52 -17.45 -8.25
C LYS A 320 10.09 -17.88 -8.61
N PRO A 321 9.80 -18.19 -9.89
CA PRO A 321 8.48 -18.62 -10.30
C PRO A 321 7.99 -19.90 -9.60
N ASP A 322 8.88 -20.73 -9.05
CA ASP A 322 8.52 -21.93 -8.28
C ASP A 322 8.27 -21.63 -6.78
N GLY A 323 8.37 -20.37 -6.35
CA GLY A 323 8.21 -19.94 -4.97
C GLY A 323 9.43 -20.12 -4.08
N THR A 324 10.57 -20.57 -4.61
CA THR A 324 11.83 -20.62 -3.86
C THR A 324 12.47 -19.22 -3.77
N PRO A 325 13.17 -18.87 -2.67
CA PRO A 325 13.90 -17.61 -2.59
C PRO A 325 14.95 -17.46 -3.71
N ASP A 326 15.03 -16.28 -4.30
CA ASP A 326 16.04 -15.98 -5.31
C ASP A 326 17.38 -15.59 -4.67
N THR A 327 18.32 -16.54 -4.65
CA THR A 327 19.67 -16.33 -4.09
C THR A 327 20.52 -15.29 -4.84
N THR A 328 20.09 -14.81 -6.00
CA THR A 328 20.79 -13.76 -6.76
C THR A 328 20.30 -12.34 -6.44
N PHE A 329 19.30 -12.23 -5.56
CA PHE A 329 18.73 -10.99 -5.08
C PHE A 329 18.83 -10.92 -3.56
N GLY A 330 19.14 -9.74 -3.04
CA GLY A 330 19.21 -9.49 -1.61
C GLY A 330 20.58 -9.00 -1.15
N PHE A 331 20.56 -8.14 -0.14
CA PHE A 331 21.74 -7.59 0.53
C PHE A 331 21.34 -7.08 1.92
N GLY A 332 22.29 -7.01 2.84
CA GLY A 332 22.04 -6.55 4.23
C GLY A 332 21.26 -7.55 5.10
N SER A 333 20.73 -8.63 4.54
CA SER A 333 20.13 -9.77 5.25
C SER A 333 20.95 -11.04 5.01
N THR A 334 20.92 -11.97 5.97
CA THR A 334 21.47 -13.33 5.81
C THR A 334 20.47 -14.30 5.18
N SER A 335 19.20 -13.91 5.09
CA SER A 335 18.14 -14.70 4.46
C SER A 335 18.21 -14.59 2.94
N PRO A 336 18.27 -15.71 2.18
CA PRO A 336 18.30 -15.67 0.72
C PRO A 336 17.09 -14.93 0.12
N GLY A 337 17.31 -14.21 -0.97
CA GLY A 337 16.22 -13.50 -1.66
C GLY A 337 15.75 -12.23 -0.95
N GLN A 338 16.39 -11.81 0.15
CA GLN A 338 15.91 -10.71 0.97
C GLN A 338 16.88 -9.53 1.04
N THR A 339 16.33 -8.33 0.94
CA THR A 339 17.04 -7.11 1.33
C THR A 339 16.75 -6.75 2.78
N LYS A 340 17.69 -6.08 3.42
CA LYS A 340 17.46 -5.32 4.64
C LYS A 340 18.27 -4.03 4.56
N PHE A 341 17.60 -2.89 4.56
CA PHE A 341 18.28 -1.61 4.55
C PHE A 341 17.46 -0.49 5.22
N ASN A 342 18.18 0.47 5.79
CA ASN A 342 17.65 1.73 6.28
C ASN A 342 18.79 2.78 6.13
N PRO A 343 18.83 3.54 5.03
CA PRO A 343 19.91 4.51 4.80
C PRO A 343 19.85 5.69 5.76
N PHE A 344 18.78 5.84 6.55
CA PHE A 344 18.61 6.92 7.53
C PHE A 344 18.87 6.49 8.98
N ALA A 345 19.39 5.29 9.20
CA ALA A 345 19.63 4.77 10.55
C ALA A 345 20.60 5.65 11.38
N SER A 346 21.57 6.33 10.74
CA SER A 346 22.54 7.18 11.44
C SER A 346 21.93 8.43 12.07
N VAL A 347 20.76 8.86 11.59
CA VAL A 347 19.98 9.97 12.17
C VAL A 347 18.82 9.44 13.02
N GLN A 348 18.90 8.17 13.46
CA GLN A 348 17.82 7.47 14.17
C GLN A 348 16.52 7.41 13.36
N GLY A 349 16.66 7.44 12.03
CA GLY A 349 15.57 7.39 11.08
C GLY A 349 14.93 6.02 10.98
N ALA A 350 13.69 5.99 10.50
CA ALA A 350 12.97 4.79 10.09
C ALA A 350 12.80 4.80 8.57
N SER A 351 12.83 3.63 7.93
CA SER A 351 12.54 3.48 6.51
C SER A 351 11.53 2.36 6.27
N GLU A 352 10.34 2.71 5.82
CA GLU A 352 9.29 1.76 5.44
C GLU A 352 9.16 1.66 3.92
N ALA A 353 8.69 0.49 3.43
CA ALA A 353 8.30 0.31 2.03
C ALA A 353 6.90 -0.28 1.94
N TYR A 354 5.99 0.45 1.28
CA TYR A 354 4.60 0.06 1.07
C TYR A 354 4.34 -0.59 -0.29
N ALA A 355 5.17 -0.30 -1.29
CA ALA A 355 5.05 -0.88 -2.61
C ALA A 355 6.40 -0.89 -3.33
N VAL A 356 6.49 -1.72 -4.37
CA VAL A 356 7.64 -1.84 -5.26
C VAL A 356 7.16 -1.97 -6.70
N VAL A 357 7.86 -1.32 -7.62
CA VAL A 357 7.71 -1.47 -9.08
C VAL A 357 9.08 -1.71 -9.72
N LYS A 358 9.12 -2.09 -10.99
CA LYS A 358 10.37 -2.29 -11.74
C LYS A 358 10.38 -1.39 -12.97
N GLN A 359 11.45 -0.62 -13.12
CA GLN A 359 11.74 0.18 -14.33
C GLN A 359 12.35 -0.71 -15.43
N SER A 360 12.30 -0.25 -16.67
CA SER A 360 12.74 -0.98 -17.86
C SER A 360 14.23 -1.34 -17.84
N ASN A 361 15.05 -0.56 -17.14
CA ASN A 361 16.47 -0.82 -16.92
C ASN A 361 16.76 -1.95 -15.89
N GLY A 362 15.72 -2.52 -15.29
CA GLY A 362 15.83 -3.59 -14.29
C GLY A 362 15.92 -3.12 -12.84
N ARG A 363 15.98 -1.80 -12.58
CA ARG A 363 15.94 -1.21 -11.24
C ARG A 363 14.56 -1.42 -10.61
N TYR A 364 14.53 -1.81 -9.35
CA TYR A 364 13.32 -1.74 -8.54
C TYR A 364 13.22 -0.37 -7.87
N VAL A 365 12.02 0.20 -7.84
CA VAL A 365 11.74 1.45 -7.14
C VAL A 365 10.71 1.17 -6.07
N THR A 366 10.93 1.68 -4.86
CA THR A 366 9.99 1.56 -3.75
C THR A 366 9.41 2.92 -3.35
N THR A 367 8.27 2.90 -2.65
CA THR A 367 7.72 4.05 -1.94
C THR A 367 7.35 3.64 -0.52
N GLY A 368 7.38 4.59 0.40
CA GLY A 368 6.95 4.43 1.78
C GLY A 368 7.18 5.74 2.53
N TYR A 369 7.44 5.65 3.83
CA TYR A 369 7.72 6.83 4.63
C TYR A 369 8.64 6.51 5.80
N GLY A 370 9.04 7.55 6.52
CA GLY A 370 9.77 7.42 7.77
C GLY A 370 10.42 8.72 8.17
N LYS A 371 11.47 8.65 8.97
CA LYS A 371 12.23 9.84 9.38
C LYS A 371 13.56 9.85 8.66
N SER A 372 13.84 10.90 7.89
CA SER A 372 15.00 10.92 6.99
C SER A 372 16.08 11.93 7.38
N ALA A 373 15.70 13.06 7.96
CA ALA A 373 16.51 14.27 8.07
C ALA A 373 17.27 14.59 6.76
N PHE A 374 16.62 14.39 5.60
CA PHE A 374 17.27 14.32 4.30
C PHE A 374 17.87 15.66 3.86
N ASP A 375 17.03 16.68 3.73
CA ASP A 375 17.41 18.06 3.41
C ASP A 375 17.29 18.98 4.62
N THR A 376 16.34 18.68 5.51
CA THR A 376 16.12 19.40 6.77
C THR A 376 15.77 18.42 7.90
N ALA A 377 15.92 18.87 9.14
CA ALA A 377 15.51 18.10 10.30
C ALA A 377 14.02 17.75 10.21
N THR A 378 13.72 16.45 10.25
CA THR A 378 12.38 15.90 10.15
C THR A 378 11.49 16.33 11.32
N VAL A 379 10.31 16.88 11.04
CA VAL A 379 9.28 17.23 12.04
C VAL A 379 8.21 16.16 12.11
N ALA A 380 7.73 15.68 10.97
CA ALA A 380 6.76 14.57 10.85
C ALA A 380 7.29 13.49 9.89
N ASN A 381 6.52 12.47 9.55
CA ASN A 381 7.03 11.48 8.59
C ASN A 381 7.29 12.13 7.22
N ASP A 382 8.37 11.71 6.56
CA ASP A 382 8.74 12.08 5.20
C ASP A 382 8.36 10.96 4.23
N LEU A 383 7.94 11.25 2.99
CA LEU A 383 7.79 10.23 1.95
C LEU A 383 9.19 9.80 1.51
N LEU A 384 9.45 8.49 1.53
CA LEU A 384 10.75 7.91 1.15
C LEU A 384 10.61 7.06 -0.09
N THR A 385 11.56 7.18 -1.01
CA THR A 385 11.65 6.35 -2.20
C THR A 385 13.08 5.88 -2.43
N PHE A 386 13.24 4.60 -2.78
CA PHE A 386 14.54 3.97 -2.96
C PHE A 386 14.65 3.29 -4.31
N GLY A 387 15.80 3.48 -4.97
CA GLY A 387 16.21 2.72 -6.14
C GLY A 387 17.05 1.53 -5.72
N VAL A 388 16.68 0.32 -6.14
CA VAL A 388 17.26 -0.93 -5.65
C VAL A 388 17.68 -1.81 -6.82
N LYS A 389 18.92 -2.31 -6.75
CA LYS A 389 19.48 -3.39 -7.58
C LYS A 389 19.53 -4.69 -6.78
N PRO A 390 19.75 -5.85 -7.43
CA PRO A 390 19.80 -7.13 -6.73
C PRO A 390 20.81 -7.18 -5.57
N ASP A 391 21.91 -6.43 -5.65
CA ASP A 391 23.05 -6.48 -4.73
C ASP A 391 23.25 -5.20 -3.89
N GLY A 392 22.39 -4.18 -4.05
CA GLY A 392 22.51 -2.94 -3.29
C GLY A 392 21.50 -1.86 -3.70
N LEU A 393 21.56 -0.72 -3.02
CA LEU A 393 20.89 0.49 -3.50
C LEU A 393 21.52 0.95 -4.81
N ASP A 394 20.72 1.42 -5.76
CA ASP A 394 21.23 1.96 -7.02
C ASP A 394 21.70 3.41 -6.81
N PRO A 395 23.02 3.70 -6.79
CA PRO A 395 23.51 5.04 -6.49
C PRO A 395 23.10 6.09 -7.55
N THR A 396 22.59 5.65 -8.70
CA THR A 396 22.11 6.53 -9.78
C THR A 396 20.62 6.87 -9.67
N TYR A 397 19.96 6.47 -8.59
CA TYR A 397 18.61 6.91 -8.22
C TYR A 397 18.66 7.91 -7.07
N GLY A 398 18.02 9.08 -7.20
CA GLY A 398 18.02 10.15 -6.22
C GLY A 398 19.45 10.52 -5.79
N ARG A 399 19.65 10.66 -4.48
CA ARG A 399 20.95 10.86 -3.83
C ARG A 399 21.39 9.54 -3.19
N LEU A 400 22.33 8.86 -3.84
CA LEU A 400 22.90 7.57 -3.38
C LEU A 400 21.85 6.45 -3.21
N GLY A 401 20.88 6.38 -4.11
CA GLY A 401 19.82 5.36 -4.11
C GLY A 401 18.58 5.71 -3.31
N ALA A 402 18.53 6.91 -2.72
CA ALA A 402 17.40 7.37 -1.91
C ALA A 402 16.95 8.78 -2.28
N TRP A 403 15.67 9.06 -2.09
CA TRP A 403 15.12 10.40 -2.08
C TRP A 403 14.04 10.51 -1.00
N ALA A 404 13.91 11.69 -0.41
CA ALA A 404 12.83 12.03 0.52
C ALA A 404 12.05 13.26 0.04
N VAL A 405 10.74 13.27 0.26
CA VAL A 405 9.91 14.48 0.11
C VAL A 405 9.60 14.98 1.52
N GLN A 406 10.02 16.22 1.79
CA GLN A 406 9.89 16.88 3.08
C GLN A 406 9.16 18.21 2.90
N SER A 407 7.90 18.26 3.28
CA SER A 407 7.07 19.46 3.22
C SER A 407 7.58 20.58 4.12
N GLU A 408 8.36 20.27 5.16
CA GLU A 408 9.06 21.24 6.01
C GLU A 408 9.97 22.20 5.21
N THR A 409 10.40 21.81 4.02
CA THR A 409 11.21 22.67 3.13
C THR A 409 10.39 23.72 2.39
N SER A 410 9.06 23.62 2.43
CA SER A 410 8.14 24.54 1.75
C SER A 410 7.66 25.62 2.70
N GLY A 411 7.81 26.88 2.30
CA GLY A 411 7.25 28.02 3.03
C GLY A 411 5.71 28.07 3.05
N ALA A 412 5.04 27.21 2.28
CA ALA A 412 3.59 27.10 2.24
C ALA A 412 3.02 25.93 3.07
N ALA A 413 3.89 25.07 3.63
CA ALA A 413 3.49 23.93 4.45
C ALA A 413 3.18 24.33 5.91
N GLY A 414 2.81 23.35 6.72
CA GLY A 414 2.39 23.56 8.11
C GLY A 414 0.89 23.73 8.26
N LEU A 415 0.12 23.25 7.28
CA LEU A 415 -1.33 23.31 7.24
C LEU A 415 -1.93 21.92 7.61
N GLY A 416 -3.21 21.88 7.98
CA GLY A 416 -3.90 20.62 8.29
C GLY A 416 -3.91 20.22 9.77
N ALA A 417 -4.33 18.99 10.05
CA ALA A 417 -4.47 18.48 11.42
C ALA A 417 -3.19 17.80 11.92
N GLN A 418 -2.37 17.29 11.00
CA GLN A 418 -1.05 16.69 11.24
C GLN A 418 -0.03 17.34 10.30
N PRO A 419 0.34 18.61 10.54
CA PRO A 419 1.20 19.37 9.64
C PRO A 419 2.54 18.67 9.38
N TYR A 420 3.10 18.93 8.21
CA TYR A 420 4.36 18.39 7.71
C TYR A 420 4.38 16.89 7.42
N ARG A 421 3.24 16.20 7.56
CA ARG A 421 3.17 14.75 7.33
C ARG A 421 3.18 14.45 5.83
N ASP A 422 4.26 13.82 5.37
CA ASP A 422 4.43 13.29 4.04
C ASP A 422 4.55 11.77 4.10
N ASN A 423 3.62 11.06 3.46
CA ASN A 423 3.65 9.61 3.46
C ASN A 423 3.58 9.09 2.03
N GLY A 424 4.46 8.17 1.65
CA GLY A 424 4.28 7.33 0.46
C GLY A 424 3.41 6.12 0.78
N ARG A 425 2.42 5.82 -0.05
CA ARG A 425 1.49 4.69 0.16
C ARG A 425 1.48 3.70 -1.00
N ASP A 426 1.55 4.16 -2.25
CA ASP A 426 1.58 3.27 -3.42
C ASP A 426 2.30 3.95 -4.59
N LEU A 427 2.82 3.17 -5.53
CA LEU A 427 3.47 3.70 -6.72
C LEU A 427 3.17 2.88 -7.97
N ALA A 428 3.21 3.54 -9.12
CA ALA A 428 3.16 2.94 -10.43
C ALA A 428 4.27 3.48 -11.33
N VAL A 429 4.73 2.66 -12.28
CA VAL A 429 5.72 3.05 -13.28
C VAL A 429 5.02 3.37 -14.60
N LEU A 430 5.42 4.48 -15.24
CA LEU A 430 4.96 4.88 -16.57
C LEU A 430 5.83 4.21 -17.65
N PRO A 431 5.36 4.14 -18.92
CA PRO A 431 6.16 3.56 -20.01
C PRO A 431 7.51 4.25 -20.28
N ASP A 432 7.69 5.48 -19.80
CA ASP A 432 8.93 6.25 -19.92
C ASP A 432 9.81 6.17 -18.65
N ASP A 433 9.57 5.17 -17.79
CA ASP A 433 10.25 4.90 -16.52
C ASP A 433 10.08 5.93 -15.41
N ARG A 434 9.31 7.01 -15.63
CA ARG A 434 8.89 7.87 -14.53
C ARG A 434 8.03 7.08 -13.55
N THR A 435 8.06 7.46 -12.28
CA THR A 435 7.17 6.88 -11.28
C THR A 435 6.15 7.90 -10.81
N VAL A 436 4.90 7.45 -10.69
CA VAL A 436 3.84 8.20 -10.03
C VAL A 436 3.61 7.57 -8.68
N GLN A 437 3.88 8.32 -7.63
CA GLN A 437 3.71 7.91 -6.24
C GLN A 437 2.55 8.67 -5.62
N VAL A 438 1.84 8.04 -4.70
CA VAL A 438 0.67 8.64 -4.06
C VAL A 438 0.71 8.43 -2.56
N GLY A 439 0.02 9.32 -1.86
CA GLY A 439 0.01 9.36 -0.41
C GLY A 439 -0.51 10.69 0.12
N CYS A 440 0.22 11.28 1.06
CA CYS A 440 -0.03 12.65 1.48
C CYS A 440 1.21 13.53 1.40
N TYR A 441 0.98 14.82 1.21
CA TYR A 441 1.95 15.90 1.36
C TYR A 441 1.36 16.96 2.28
N ASP A 442 2.06 17.33 3.35
CA ASP A 442 1.55 18.22 4.41
C ASP A 442 0.11 17.83 4.84
N ASP A 443 -0.08 16.57 5.22
CA ASP A 443 -1.34 15.96 5.67
C ASP A 443 -2.45 15.77 4.61
N GLN A 444 -2.29 16.32 3.41
CA GLN A 444 -3.33 16.29 2.37
C GLN A 444 -3.01 15.29 1.26
N ALA A 445 -4.04 14.72 0.63
CA ALA A 445 -3.88 13.79 -0.48
C ALA A 445 -2.98 14.36 -1.58
N ALA A 446 -1.96 13.61 -2.00
CA ALA A 446 -0.99 14.11 -2.97
C ALA A 446 -0.57 13.05 -3.99
N VAL A 447 -0.32 13.52 -5.21
CA VAL A 447 0.35 12.80 -6.28
C VAL A 447 1.73 13.40 -6.45
N VAL A 448 2.77 12.56 -6.41
CA VAL A 448 4.17 12.96 -6.58
C VAL A 448 4.73 12.22 -7.79
N VAL A 449 5.35 12.94 -8.72
CA VAL A 449 5.97 12.35 -9.92
C VAL A 449 7.48 12.49 -9.80
N PHE A 450 8.17 11.37 -9.95
CA PHE A 450 9.61 11.31 -10.06
C PHE A 450 10.01 10.97 -11.49
N ASP A 451 11.12 11.55 -11.94
CA ASP A 451 11.79 11.14 -13.16
C ASP A 451 12.33 9.70 -13.06
N LYS A 452 12.83 9.16 -14.17
CA LYS A 452 13.40 7.79 -14.22
C LYS A 452 14.59 7.59 -13.26
N ASN A 453 15.21 8.67 -12.80
CA ASN A 453 16.36 8.66 -11.90
C ASN A 453 15.99 9.10 -10.48
N GLY A 454 14.72 9.18 -10.11
CA GLY A 454 14.30 9.45 -8.73
C GLY A 454 14.43 10.91 -8.29
N LYS A 455 14.58 11.87 -9.21
CA LYS A 455 14.42 13.31 -8.91
C LYS A 455 12.97 13.73 -9.14
N LEU A 456 12.47 14.75 -8.45
CA LEU A 456 11.12 15.27 -8.69
C LEU A 456 10.98 15.78 -10.14
N ASP A 457 9.98 15.28 -10.87
CA ASP A 457 9.67 15.73 -12.23
C ASP A 457 8.95 17.08 -12.19
N LYS A 458 9.73 18.17 -12.22
CA LYS A 458 9.20 19.54 -12.15
C LYS A 458 8.35 19.94 -13.35
N SER A 459 8.31 19.15 -14.43
CA SER A 459 7.34 19.38 -15.51
C SER A 459 5.90 19.10 -15.07
N PHE A 460 5.71 18.28 -14.03
CA PHE A 460 4.42 18.02 -13.41
C PHE A 460 4.12 19.06 -12.32
N ALA A 461 3.03 19.81 -12.47
CA ALA A 461 2.56 20.82 -11.52
C ALA A 461 3.60 21.91 -11.12
N GLY A 462 4.70 22.04 -11.86
CA GLY A 462 5.80 22.98 -11.60
C GLY A 462 6.79 22.55 -10.50
N THR A 463 6.39 21.59 -9.63
CA THR A 463 7.17 21.14 -8.47
C THR A 463 7.43 19.64 -8.44
N GLY A 464 6.76 18.87 -9.31
CA GLY A 464 6.67 17.41 -9.22
C GLY A 464 5.62 16.92 -8.22
N ILE A 465 4.89 17.83 -7.55
CA ILE A 465 3.92 17.49 -6.51
C ILE A 465 2.60 18.20 -6.79
N LEU A 466 1.52 17.43 -6.87
CA LEU A 466 0.15 17.94 -6.93
C LEU A 466 -0.60 17.54 -5.66
N GLN A 467 -0.86 18.53 -4.81
CA GLN A 467 -1.65 18.39 -3.59
C GLN A 467 -3.13 18.66 -3.87
N TYR A 468 -4.02 17.89 -3.24
CA TYR A 468 -5.47 18.08 -3.29
C TYR A 468 -5.94 18.51 -1.89
N PRO A 469 -6.86 19.50 -1.77
CA PRO A 469 -7.40 19.93 -0.49
C PRO A 469 -8.37 18.89 0.10
N HIS A 470 -7.83 17.73 0.45
CA HIS A 470 -8.51 16.55 0.94
C HIS A 470 -7.66 15.94 2.06
N ALA A 471 -8.11 16.06 3.30
CA ALA A 471 -7.39 15.65 4.51
C ALA A 471 -7.46 14.13 4.74
N ALA A 472 -7.17 13.35 3.71
CA ALA A 472 -7.06 11.90 3.73
C ALA A 472 -6.09 11.46 2.63
N PRO A 473 -5.05 10.67 2.94
CA PRO A 473 -4.05 10.27 1.95
C PRO A 473 -4.66 9.50 0.77
N PHE A 474 -4.00 9.58 -0.39
CA PHE A 474 -4.18 8.57 -1.43
C PHE A 474 -3.52 7.25 -1.01
N PHE A 475 -4.18 6.12 -1.24
CA PHE A 475 -3.69 4.79 -0.83
C PHE A 475 -3.39 3.86 -1.99
N LYS A 476 -3.85 4.19 -3.18
CA LYS A 476 -3.69 3.38 -4.39
C LYS A 476 -3.48 4.26 -5.60
N VAL A 477 -2.60 3.84 -6.49
CA VAL A 477 -2.42 4.40 -7.83
C VAL A 477 -2.46 3.31 -8.88
N ALA A 478 -2.98 3.63 -10.07
CA ALA A 478 -2.99 2.73 -11.22
C ALA A 478 -2.67 3.51 -12.49
N VAL A 479 -2.01 2.84 -13.45
CA VAL A 479 -1.72 3.33 -14.80
C VAL A 479 -2.53 2.50 -15.79
N SER A 480 -3.11 3.14 -16.80
CA SER A 480 -3.86 2.43 -17.85
C SER A 480 -2.95 1.55 -18.71
N PRO A 481 -3.47 0.47 -19.33
CA PRO A 481 -2.64 -0.43 -20.15
C PRO A 481 -1.90 0.25 -21.31
N ASP A 482 -2.42 1.36 -21.83
CA ASP A 482 -1.79 2.17 -22.87
C ASP A 482 -0.82 3.24 -22.34
N GLY A 483 -0.68 3.35 -21.01
CA GLY A 483 0.17 4.31 -20.33
C GLY A 483 -0.30 5.76 -20.38
N LYS A 484 -1.53 6.03 -20.85
CA LYS A 484 -2.03 7.40 -21.11
C LYS A 484 -2.88 7.98 -19.99
N ARG A 485 -3.25 7.19 -19.00
CA ARG A 485 -4.07 7.63 -17.86
C ARG A 485 -3.50 7.09 -16.55
N VAL A 486 -3.64 7.90 -15.52
CA VAL A 486 -3.32 7.56 -14.14
C VAL A 486 -4.56 7.80 -13.30
N ALA A 487 -4.81 6.95 -12.32
CA ALA A 487 -5.84 7.16 -11.31
C ALA A 487 -5.28 6.99 -9.90
N ALA A 488 -5.82 7.75 -8.94
CA ALA A 488 -5.51 7.59 -7.53
C ALA A 488 -6.78 7.67 -6.67
N SER A 489 -6.83 6.93 -5.56
CA SER A 489 -8.00 6.86 -4.67
C SER A 489 -7.61 7.03 -3.21
N SER A 490 -8.40 7.81 -2.49
CA SER A 490 -8.11 8.21 -1.12
C SER A 490 -8.74 7.29 -0.10
N GLN A 491 -8.25 7.38 1.12
CA GLN A 491 -9.01 6.99 2.31
C GLN A 491 -10.31 7.80 2.40
N SER A 492 -11.36 7.17 2.93
CA SER A 492 -12.64 7.83 3.14
C SER A 492 -12.58 8.79 4.32
N VAL A 493 -13.10 10.00 4.12
CA VAL A 493 -13.49 10.93 5.19
C VAL A 493 -15.00 11.13 5.11
N THR A 494 -15.73 10.82 6.19
CA THR A 494 -17.19 11.00 6.30
C THR A 494 -17.96 10.54 5.03
N ASP A 495 -17.80 9.26 4.66
CA ASP A 495 -18.44 8.56 3.53
C ASP A 495 -18.16 9.09 2.11
N ALA A 496 -17.15 9.94 1.94
CA ALA A 496 -16.74 10.46 0.62
C ALA A 496 -15.24 10.28 0.40
N SER A 497 -14.90 9.27 -0.38
CA SER A 497 -13.54 9.07 -0.88
C SER A 497 -13.32 9.85 -2.17
N LEU A 498 -12.13 10.41 -2.33
CA LEU A 498 -11.71 11.11 -3.54
C LEU A 498 -11.08 10.12 -4.52
N VAL A 499 -11.53 10.15 -5.77
CA VAL A 499 -10.87 9.48 -6.90
C VAL A 499 -10.46 10.55 -7.89
N VAL A 500 -9.21 10.56 -8.30
CA VAL A 500 -8.67 11.50 -9.28
C VAL A 500 -8.17 10.76 -10.50
N THR A 501 -8.27 11.39 -11.67
CA THR A 501 -7.64 10.92 -12.90
C THR A 501 -6.70 11.98 -13.44
N LEU A 502 -5.58 11.53 -14.00
CA LEU A 502 -4.62 12.35 -14.71
C LEU A 502 -4.43 11.77 -16.11
N LYS A 503 -4.19 12.65 -17.07
CA LYS A 503 -3.82 12.31 -18.44
C LYS A 503 -2.29 12.37 -18.59
N VAL A 504 -1.73 11.40 -19.30
CA VAL A 504 -0.31 11.34 -19.68
C VAL A 504 -0.20 11.52 -21.19
N GLY A 505 0.50 12.57 -21.61
CA GLY A 505 0.57 12.99 -23.01
C GLY A 505 -0.56 13.93 -23.43
N ASN A 506 -0.46 14.39 -24.68
CA ASN A 506 -1.38 15.38 -25.27
C ASN A 506 -2.77 14.84 -25.61
#